data_AF-A0A2N0RLP1-F1
#
_entry.id   AF-A0A2N0RLP1-F1
#
_cell.length_a   1.000
_cell.length_b   1.000
_cell.length_c   1.000
_cell.angle_alpha   90.00
_cell.angle_beta   90.00
_cell.angle_gamma   90.00
#
_symmetry.space_group_name_H-M   'P 1'
#
loop_
_entity.id
_entity.type
_entity.pdbx_description
1 polymer ?
#
loop_
_entity_poly.entity_id
_entity_poly.type
_entity_poly.pdbx_seq_one_letter_code
_entity_poly.pdbx_strand_id
1 'polypeptide(L)'
;MIIQSSGSDLFWALDNIKVVLKPREQAANWTIIRYSGGNYILPLPYDIPKKSVQYNGPGKQLTVEKNLNTKWLFEPESELPELICSSKQTNMCATEDEECKVIALYNGAVPRQRWIFHKVH
;
A
#
# COMPACT_ATOMS: atom_id res chain seq x y z
N MET A 1 -11.63 -2.66 -2.48
CA MET A 1 -10.54 -2.94 -3.44
C MET A 1 -9.54 -3.85 -2.77
N ILE A 2 -8.92 -4.77 -3.51
CA ILE A 2 -7.82 -5.60 -3.00
C ILE A 2 -6.55 -5.18 -3.75
N ILE A 3 -5.42 -5.13 -3.05
CA ILE A 3 -4.12 -4.73 -3.61
C ILE A 3 -3.23 -5.99 -3.65
N GLN A 4 -2.79 -6.38 -4.85
CA GLN A 4 -1.95 -7.56 -5.07
C GLN A 4 -0.54 -7.13 -5.45
N SER A 5 0.49 -7.87 -4.99
CA SER A 5 1.82 -7.74 -5.56
C SER A 5 1.82 -8.17 -7.03
N SER A 6 2.61 -7.52 -7.88
CA SER A 6 2.89 -8.05 -9.22
C SER A 6 4.11 -8.99 -9.22
N GLY A 7 4.89 -9.00 -8.14
CA GLY A 7 6.03 -9.90 -7.96
C GLY A 7 5.67 -11.25 -7.36
N SER A 8 4.43 -11.43 -6.88
CA SER A 8 3.93 -12.67 -6.27
C SER A 8 2.39 -12.73 -6.33
N ASP A 9 1.81 -13.89 -6.00
CA ASP A 9 0.35 -14.06 -5.89
C ASP A 9 -0.19 -13.64 -4.51
N LEU A 10 0.53 -12.77 -3.79
CA LEU A 10 0.16 -12.32 -2.45
C LEU A 10 -0.51 -10.94 -2.46
N PHE A 11 -1.34 -10.72 -1.44
CA PHE A 11 -2.21 -9.56 -1.33
C PHE A 11 -1.96 -8.79 -0.03
N TRP A 12 -2.13 -7.48 -0.07
CA TRP A 12 -2.06 -6.64 1.13
C TRP A 12 -3.13 -7.07 2.14
N ALA A 13 -2.66 -7.38 3.33
CA ALA A 13 -3.43 -7.75 4.50
C ALA A 13 -2.95 -6.97 5.72
N LEU A 14 -3.60 -7.19 6.86
CA LEU A 14 -3.24 -6.59 8.13
C LEU A 14 -2.88 -7.66 9.16
N ASP A 15 -1.71 -7.48 9.78
CA ASP A 15 -1.35 -8.14 11.03
C ASP A 15 -1.31 -7.08 12.13
N ASN A 16 -2.39 -7.01 12.90
CA ASN A 16 -2.69 -5.90 13.81
C ASN A 16 -2.70 -4.55 13.07
N ILE A 17 -1.65 -3.72 13.25
CA ILE A 17 -1.49 -2.44 12.54
C ILE A 17 -0.50 -2.54 11.37
N LYS A 18 0.20 -3.66 11.19
CA LYS A 18 1.26 -3.79 10.19
C LYS A 18 0.67 -4.22 8.86
N VAL A 19 1.13 -3.62 7.77
CA VAL A 19 0.78 -4.05 6.43
C VAL A 19 1.69 -5.21 6.03
N VAL A 20 1.07 -6.35 5.74
CA VAL A 20 1.73 -7.61 5.41
C VAL A 20 1.15 -8.17 4.11
N LEU A 21 1.77 -9.21 3.58
CA LEU A 21 1.30 -9.96 2.43
C LEU A 21 0.78 -11.33 2.86
N LYS A 22 -0.41 -11.69 2.36
CA LYS A 22 -1.09 -12.95 2.65
C LYS A 22 -1.77 -13.51 1.39
N PRO A 23 -2.13 -14.81 1.37
CA PRO A 23 -3.00 -15.37 0.35
C PRO A 23 -4.34 -14.63 0.23
N ARG A 24 -5.02 -14.80 -0.91
CA ARG A 24 -6.25 -14.06 -1.27
C ARG A 24 -7.34 -14.17 -0.21
N GLU A 25 -7.48 -15.33 0.42
CA GLU A 25 -8.51 -15.62 1.43
C GLU A 25 -8.35 -14.78 2.69
N GLN A 26 -7.16 -14.23 2.91
CA GLN A 26 -6.81 -13.38 4.05
C GLN A 26 -6.54 -11.92 3.62
N ALA A 27 -6.79 -11.58 2.36
CA ALA A 27 -6.56 -10.24 1.85
C ALA A 27 -7.47 -9.23 2.57
N ALA A 28 -6.91 -8.07 2.91
CA ALA A 28 -7.70 -6.98 3.45
C ALA A 28 -8.41 -6.24 2.31
N ASN A 29 -9.61 -5.74 2.61
CA ASN A 29 -10.30 -4.81 1.75
C ASN A 29 -9.81 -3.40 2.04
N TRP A 30 -9.50 -2.65 0.99
CA TRP A 30 -9.00 -1.30 1.04
C TRP A 30 -9.93 -0.34 0.29
N THR A 31 -9.95 0.90 0.74
CA THR A 31 -10.49 2.03 0.00
C THR A 31 -9.44 3.09 -0.17
N ILE A 32 -9.47 3.72 -1.34
CA ILE A 32 -8.58 4.81 -1.72
C ILE A 32 -9.40 6.10 -1.74
N ILE A 33 -9.02 7.07 -0.92
CA ILE A 33 -9.61 8.42 -0.95
C ILE A 33 -8.63 9.33 -1.68
N ARG A 34 -9.06 9.84 -2.83
CA ARG A 34 -8.24 10.68 -3.72
C ARG A 34 -8.30 12.16 -3.30
N TYR A 35 -7.14 12.82 -3.25
CA TYR A 35 -7.02 14.26 -2.99
C TYR A 35 -6.00 14.91 -3.91
N SER A 36 -6.08 16.23 -4.05
CA SER A 36 -5.01 17.03 -4.65
C SER A 36 -3.70 16.82 -3.85
N GLY A 37 -2.66 16.30 -4.51
CA GLY A 37 -1.35 16.02 -3.90
C GLY A 37 -1.20 14.61 -3.30
N GLY A 38 -2.12 13.68 -3.58
CA GLY A 38 -1.95 12.27 -3.26
C GLY A 38 -3.19 11.62 -2.65
N ASN A 39 -3.10 10.32 -2.39
CA ASN A 39 -4.21 9.46 -2.01
C ASN A 39 -4.03 8.93 -0.58
N TYR A 40 -5.12 8.71 0.14
CA TYR A 40 -5.09 7.92 1.36
C TYR A 40 -5.55 6.50 1.07
N ILE A 41 -4.83 5.51 1.60
CA ILE A 41 -5.20 4.10 1.54
C ILE A 41 -5.70 3.70 2.93
N LEU A 42 -6.96 3.29 3.04
CA LEU A 42 -7.63 2.98 4.31
C LEU A 42 -8.13 1.53 4.28
N PRO A 43 -8.01 0.77 5.38
CA PRO A 43 -8.63 -0.55 5.45
C PRO A 43 -10.15 -0.46 5.66
N LEU A 44 -10.84 -1.53 5.28
CA LEU A 44 -12.25 -1.80 5.55
C LEU A 44 -12.39 -2.99 6.53
N PRO A 45 -13.49 -3.08 7.31
CA PRO A 45 -14.56 -2.08 7.44
C PRO A 45 -14.09 -0.79 8.13
N TYR A 46 -14.79 0.31 7.88
CA TYR A 46 -14.47 1.66 8.41
C TYR A 46 -14.77 1.84 9.90
N ASP A 47 -14.80 0.78 10.68
CA ASP A 47 -15.17 0.81 12.09
C ASP A 47 -14.14 1.57 12.96
N ILE A 48 -13.05 2.03 12.33
CA ILE A 48 -12.00 2.79 12.97
C ILE A 48 -11.87 4.16 12.28
N PRO A 49 -12.43 5.24 12.86
CA PRO A 49 -12.40 6.53 12.21
C PRO A 49 -10.96 7.01 12.02
N LYS A 50 -10.60 7.20 10.74
CA LYS A 50 -9.39 7.88 10.23
C LYS A 50 -8.06 7.10 10.40
N LYS A 51 -8.06 5.78 10.29
CA LYS A 51 -6.81 5.04 10.09
C LYS A 51 -6.44 4.97 8.61
N SER A 52 -5.18 5.28 8.26
CA SER A 52 -4.65 5.10 6.91
C SER A 52 -3.25 4.50 6.94
N VAL A 53 -2.81 3.96 5.80
CA VAL A 53 -1.46 3.44 5.60
C VAL A 53 -0.44 4.58 5.74
N GLN A 54 0.57 4.37 6.58
CA GLN A 54 1.63 5.31 6.92
C GLN A 54 2.99 4.89 6.37
N TYR A 55 3.75 5.90 5.97
CA TYR A 55 5.17 5.79 5.70
C TYR A 55 5.95 6.00 7.00
N ASN A 56 6.72 4.99 7.39
CA ASN A 56 7.46 4.94 8.66
C ASN A 56 8.97 5.19 8.51
N GLY A 57 9.43 5.58 7.31
CA GLY A 57 10.84 5.80 7.00
C GLY A 57 11.43 4.74 6.05
N PRO A 58 12.66 4.96 5.54
CA PRO A 58 13.30 4.06 4.59
C PRO A 58 13.56 2.68 5.20
N GLY A 59 13.26 1.62 4.44
CA GLY A 59 13.36 0.22 4.86
C GLY A 59 12.41 -0.20 5.97
N LYS A 60 11.50 0.69 6.42
CA LYS A 60 10.54 0.38 7.48
C LYS A 60 9.24 -0.16 6.91
N GLN A 61 8.66 -1.10 7.64
CA GLN A 61 7.35 -1.66 7.34
C GLN A 61 6.27 -0.59 7.46
N LEU A 62 5.32 -0.60 6.52
CA LEU A 62 4.15 0.26 6.55
C LEU A 62 3.20 -0.18 7.67
N THR A 63 2.57 0.79 8.30
CA THR A 63 1.55 0.56 9.33
C THR A 63 0.26 1.29 8.99
N VAL A 64 -0.82 0.91 9.65
CA VAL A 64 -2.12 1.58 9.59
C VAL A 64 -2.38 2.22 10.94
N GLU A 65 -2.38 3.56 10.95
CA GLU A 65 -2.47 4.34 12.18
C GLU A 65 -3.50 5.44 12.06
N LYS A 66 -4.00 5.93 13.21
CA LYS A 66 -5.00 6.99 13.30
C LYS A 66 -4.36 8.35 13.04
N ASN A 67 -3.85 8.52 11.83
CA ASN A 67 -3.08 9.68 11.40
C ASN A 67 -3.21 9.83 9.89
N LEU A 68 -3.42 11.04 9.37
CA LEU A 68 -3.52 11.33 7.93
C LEU A 68 -2.30 12.09 7.41
N ASN A 69 -1.14 11.88 8.05
CA ASN A 69 0.10 12.58 7.69
C ASN A 69 0.75 12.05 6.41
N THR A 70 0.45 10.83 5.98
CA THR A 70 1.03 10.24 4.77
C THR A 70 -0.02 10.17 3.66
N LYS A 71 0.27 10.81 2.53
CA LYS A 71 -0.44 10.57 1.27
C LYS A 71 0.44 9.71 0.36
N TRP A 72 -0.21 8.99 -0.54
CA TRP A 72 0.42 8.07 -1.49
C TRP A 72 0.18 8.57 -2.90
N LEU A 73 1.26 8.78 -3.64
CA LEU A 73 1.28 9.11 -5.06
C LEU A 73 1.26 7.79 -5.82
N PHE A 74 0.32 7.65 -6.74
CA PHE A 74 0.32 6.54 -7.68
C PHE A 74 0.93 7.02 -8.98
N GLU A 75 1.67 6.14 -9.66
CA GLU A 75 2.04 6.42 -11.05
C GLU A 75 0.77 6.66 -11.89
N PRO A 76 0.87 7.46 -12.98
CA PRO A 76 -0.29 7.75 -13.82
C PRO A 76 -1.00 6.46 -14.25
N GLU A 77 -2.33 6.47 -14.20
CA GLU A 77 -3.25 5.32 -14.33
C GLU A 77 -3.07 4.46 -15.62
N SER A 78 -2.19 4.86 -16.54
CA SER A 78 -1.88 4.13 -17.78
C SER A 78 -0.88 2.99 -17.62
N GLU A 79 -0.13 2.92 -16.51
CA GLU A 79 0.89 1.88 -16.27
C GLU A 79 0.46 0.93 -15.14
N LEU A 80 -0.31 -0.09 -15.51
CA LEU A 80 -0.57 -1.24 -14.64
C LEU A 80 0.49 -2.32 -14.90
N PRO A 81 1.13 -2.89 -13.87
CA PRO A 81 0.98 -2.61 -12.43
C PRO A 81 1.61 -1.28 -11.97
N GLU A 82 0.97 -0.62 -10.99
CA GLU A 82 1.28 0.74 -10.54
C GLU A 82 2.29 0.77 -9.39
N LEU A 83 3.10 1.83 -9.30
CA LEU A 83 3.85 2.14 -8.07
C LEU A 83 2.98 2.89 -7.06
N ILE A 84 3.23 2.62 -5.78
CA ILE A 84 2.62 3.33 -4.65
C ILE A 84 3.72 4.03 -3.87
N CYS A 85 3.93 5.33 -4.09
CA CYS A 85 5.05 6.10 -3.51
C CYS A 85 4.59 7.14 -2.50
N SER A 86 5.40 7.39 -1.47
CA SER A 86 5.09 8.33 -0.39
C SER A 86 5.13 9.78 -0.88
N SER A 87 4.12 10.58 -0.56
CA SER A 87 4.15 12.02 -0.86
C SER A 87 5.17 12.79 0.00
N LYS A 88 5.60 12.23 1.15
CA LYS A 88 6.62 12.83 2.01
C LYS A 88 8.02 12.70 1.41
N GLN A 89 8.24 11.63 0.65
CA GLN A 89 9.52 11.34 0.02
C GLN A 89 9.21 10.56 -1.26
N THR A 90 9.12 11.28 -2.38
CA THR A 90 8.48 10.80 -3.62
C THR A 90 9.21 9.63 -4.29
N ASN A 91 10.48 9.41 -3.93
CA ASN A 91 11.25 8.26 -4.38
C ASN A 91 11.15 7.05 -3.45
N MET A 92 10.32 7.07 -2.39
CA MET A 92 10.11 5.94 -1.49
C MET A 92 8.78 5.27 -1.79
N CYS A 93 8.82 4.01 -2.22
CA CYS A 93 7.65 3.28 -2.68
C CYS A 93 7.42 1.99 -1.89
N ALA A 94 6.14 1.64 -1.75
CA ALA A 94 5.71 0.41 -1.12
C ALA A 94 6.32 -0.78 -1.88
N THR A 95 6.99 -1.65 -1.15
CA THR A 95 7.77 -2.77 -1.67
C THR A 95 7.48 -4.02 -0.86
N GLU A 96 7.26 -5.14 -1.54
CA GLU A 96 7.29 -6.46 -0.94
C GLU A 96 8.72 -6.82 -0.50
N ASP A 97 8.88 -7.20 0.76
CA ASP A 97 10.12 -7.79 1.27
C ASP A 97 10.07 -9.34 1.27
N GLU A 98 11.21 -9.97 1.55
CA GLU A 98 11.34 -11.42 1.57
C GLU A 98 10.58 -12.11 2.71
N GLU A 99 10.18 -11.35 3.74
CA GLU A 99 9.44 -11.83 4.91
C GLU A 99 7.92 -11.58 4.78
N CYS A 100 7.44 -11.35 3.56
CA CYS A 100 6.03 -11.06 3.26
C CYS A 100 5.52 -9.80 3.99
N LYS A 101 6.36 -8.78 4.14
CA LYS A 101 5.96 -7.46 4.66
C LYS A 101 5.89 -6.46 3.52
N VAL A 102 5.14 -5.39 3.75
CA VAL A 102 5.17 -4.22 2.87
C VAL A 102 6.02 -3.14 3.53
N ILE A 103 7.17 -2.84 2.95
CA ILE A 103 8.14 -1.84 3.42
C ILE A 103 8.23 -0.66 2.44
N ALA A 104 8.94 0.41 2.81
CA ALA A 104 9.23 1.51 1.89
C ALA A 104 10.70 1.50 1.45
N LEU A 105 10.97 1.29 0.16
CA LEU A 105 12.32 1.36 -0.42
C LEU A 105 12.40 2.40 -1.54
N TYR A 106 13.62 2.76 -1.93
CA TYR A 106 13.85 3.61 -3.09
C TYR A 106 13.16 3.00 -4.33
N ASN A 107 12.53 3.85 -5.13
CA ASN A 107 11.95 3.47 -6.43
C ASN A 107 13.05 2.82 -7.28
N GLY A 108 12.84 1.56 -7.63
CA GLY A 108 13.67 0.78 -8.52
C GLY A 108 12.80 0.00 -9.51
N ALA A 109 13.42 -0.46 -10.59
CA ALA A 109 12.74 -1.27 -11.60
C ALA A 109 12.57 -2.73 -11.14
N VAL A 110 11.87 -2.96 -10.02
CA VAL A 110 11.65 -4.30 -9.46
C VAL A 110 10.15 -4.67 -9.41
N PRO A 111 9.75 -5.89 -9.85
CA PRO A 111 8.35 -6.32 -9.83
C PRO A 111 7.70 -6.29 -8.43
N ARG A 112 8.51 -6.47 -7.38
CA ARG A 112 8.06 -6.41 -5.97
C ARG A 112 7.66 -5.02 -5.49
N GLN A 113 7.83 -3.97 -6.30
CA GLN A 113 7.37 -2.61 -6.01
C GLN A 113 6.08 -2.22 -6.72
N ARG A 114 5.60 -3.11 -7.57
CA ARG A 114 4.52 -2.87 -8.52
C ARG A 114 3.27 -3.60 -8.03
N TRP A 115 2.14 -2.90 -8.01
CA TRP A 115 0.89 -3.35 -7.37
C TRP A 115 -0.28 -3.37 -8.35
N ILE A 116 -1.12 -4.38 -8.24
CA ILE A 116 -2.34 -4.55 -9.05
C ILE A 116 -3.55 -4.28 -8.16
N PHE A 117 -4.41 -3.36 -8.60
CA PHE A 117 -5.63 -2.98 -7.90
C PHE A 117 -6.85 -3.73 -8.44
N HIS A 118 -7.43 -4.60 -7.63
CA HIS A 118 -8.65 -5.35 -7.97
C HIS A 118 -9.88 -4.68 -7.38
N LYS A 119 -10.83 -4.28 -8.23
CA LYS A 119 -12.15 -3.83 -7.76
C LYS A 119 -12.90 -5.02 -7.17
N VAL A 120 -13.48 -4.84 -5.99
CA VAL A 120 -14.35 -5.84 -5.36
C VAL A 120 -15.77 -5.42 -5.71
N HIS A 121 -16.50 -6.31 -6.37
CA HIS A 121 -17.90 -6.13 -6.79
C HIS A 121 -18.86 -6.43 -5.64
#